data_AF-A0A2M8RBK7-F1
#
_entry.id   AF-A0A2M8RBK7-F1
#
_cell.length_a   1.000
_cell.length_b   1.000
_cell.length_c   1.000
_cell.angle_alpha   90.00
_cell.angle_beta   90.00
_cell.angle_gamma   90.00
#
_symmetry.space_group_name_H-M   'P 1'
#
loop_
_entity.id
_entity.type
_entity.pdbx_description
1 polymer ?
#
loop_
_entity_poly.entity_id
_entity_poly.type
_entity_poly.pdbx_seq_one_letter_code
_entity_poly.pdbx_strand_id
1 'polypeptide(L)' 'MNALKILIAAALISTATLSSASAAWSFADQEPAAYASMYPDRDVLNGGALTPAGRMGLERPGGAAPVFGAGQVHGYNRRR' A
#
# COMPACT_ATOMS: atom_id res chain seq x y z
N MET A 1 -34.46 14.00 6.49
CA MET A 1 -33.34 13.20 5.99
C MET A 1 -33.44 11.80 6.62
N ASN A 2 -33.46 10.71 5.84
CA ASN A 2 -33.57 9.34 6.39
C ASN A 2 -32.20 8.63 6.29
N ALA A 3 -31.89 7.74 7.23
CA ALA A 3 -30.67 6.94 7.29
C ALA A 3 -30.31 6.26 5.96
N LEU A 4 -31.29 5.76 5.20
CA LEU A 4 -31.06 5.17 3.88
C LEU A 4 -30.47 6.20 2.88
N LYS A 5 -30.95 7.44 2.88
CA LYS A 5 -30.43 8.51 2.01
C LYS A 5 -29.01 8.90 2.43
N ILE A 6 -28.71 8.87 3.72
CA ILE A 6 -27.37 9.14 4.26
C ILE A 6 -26.39 8.04 3.85
N LEU A 7 -26.80 6.75 3.94
CA LEU A 7 -25.99 5.62 3.50
C LEU A 7 -25.69 5.67 2.00
N ILE A 8 -26.69 6.00 1.17
CA ILE A 8 -26.49 6.14 -0.29
C ILE A 8 -25.52 7.29 -0.58
N ALA A 9 -25.70 8.44 0.07
CA ALA A 9 -24.80 9.58 -0.12
C ALA A 9 -23.35 9.25 0.31
N ALA A 10 -23.19 8.59 1.46
CA ALA A 10 -21.88 8.16 1.96
C ALA A 10 -21.21 7.14 1.03
N ALA A 11 -21.98 6.18 0.49
CA ALA A 11 -21.48 5.19 -0.45
C ALA A 11 -21.00 5.85 -1.77
N LEU A 12 -21.79 6.77 -2.33
CA LEU A 12 -21.44 7.50 -3.56
C LEU A 12 -20.19 8.38 -3.39
N ILE A 13 -20.06 9.06 -2.26
CA ILE A 13 -18.87 9.87 -1.95
C ILE A 13 -17.65 8.97 -1.76
N SER A 14 -17.82 7.78 -1.17
CA SER A 14 -16.73 6.81 -0.95
C SER A 14 -16.23 6.15 -2.24
N THR A 15 -17.11 5.95 -3.24
CA THR A 15 -16.67 5.41 -4.54
C THR A 15 -15.98 6.44 -5.41
N ALA A 16 -16.33 7.73 -5.30
CA ALA A 16 -15.68 8.79 -6.08
C ALA A 16 -14.20 9.03 -5.69
N THR A 17 -13.78 8.66 -4.48
CA THR A 17 -12.40 8.85 -4.00
C THR A 17 -11.45 7.69 -4.35
N LEU A 18 -11.95 6.59 -4.93
CA LEU A 18 -11.13 5.44 -5.35
C LEU A 18 -10.32 5.68 -6.65
N SER A 19 -10.33 6.91 -7.18
CA SER A 19 -9.99 7.21 -8.58
C SER A 19 -8.50 7.29 -8.96
N SER A 20 -7.52 6.91 -8.12
CA SER A 20 -6.10 7.06 -8.51
C SER A 20 -5.28 5.78 -8.62
N ALA A 21 -5.67 4.69 -7.96
CA ALA A 21 -4.90 3.46 -7.98
C ALA A 21 -5.24 2.53 -9.16
N SER A 22 -6.45 2.63 -9.71
CA SER A 22 -6.95 1.76 -10.78
C SER A 22 -6.51 2.16 -12.19
N ALA A 23 -6.12 3.42 -12.40
CA ALA A 23 -5.71 3.90 -13.73
C ALA A 23 -4.39 3.27 -14.20
N ALA A 24 -3.49 2.94 -13.27
CA ALA A 24 -2.23 2.28 -13.59
C ALA A 24 -2.44 0.91 -14.27
N TRP A 25 -3.51 0.19 -13.89
CA TRP A 25 -3.82 -1.12 -14.46
C TRP A 25 -4.39 -1.04 -15.88
N SER A 26 -5.29 -0.10 -16.16
CA SER A 26 -5.83 0.09 -17.52
C SER A 26 -4.71 0.36 -18.54
N PHE A 27 -3.65 1.08 -18.15
CA PHE A 27 -2.49 1.32 -19.00
C PHE A 27 -1.57 0.10 -19.13
N ALA A 28 -1.45 -0.73 -18.08
CA ALA A 28 -0.62 -1.93 -18.12
C ALA A 28 -1.17 -2.98 -19.11
N ASP A 29 -2.49 -3.09 -19.24
CA ASP A 29 -3.13 -3.99 -20.21
C ASP A 29 -3.11 -3.44 -21.64
N GLN A 30 -3.25 -2.12 -21.80
CA GLN A 30 -3.25 -1.50 -23.13
C GLN A 30 -1.86 -1.48 -23.78
N GLU A 31 -0.83 -1.13 -23.00
CA GLU A 31 0.54 -0.95 -23.50
C GLU A 31 1.56 -1.59 -22.54
N PRO A 32 1.61 -2.93 -22.48
CA PRO A 32 2.40 -3.66 -21.49
C PRO A 32 3.90 -3.39 -21.59
N ALA A 33 4.42 -3.18 -22.81
CA ALA A 33 5.84 -2.88 -23.03
C ALA A 33 6.21 -1.46 -22.53
N ALA A 34 5.35 -0.47 -22.78
CA ALA A 34 5.56 0.89 -22.30
C ALA A 34 5.46 0.94 -20.76
N TYR A 35 4.47 0.27 -20.19
CA TYR A 35 4.31 0.19 -18.74
C TYR A 35 5.53 -0.46 -18.06
N ALA A 36 6.05 -1.57 -18.60
CA ALA A 36 7.24 -2.24 -18.08
C ALA A 36 8.49 -1.34 -18.10
N SER A 37 8.61 -0.44 -19.09
CA SER A 37 9.70 0.52 -19.15
C SER A 37 9.58 1.67 -18.13
N MET A 38 8.36 2.11 -17.84
CA MET A 38 8.10 3.18 -16.86
C MET A 38 8.14 2.67 -15.41
N TYR A 39 7.78 1.40 -15.20
CA TYR A 39 7.70 0.76 -13.90
C TYR A 39 8.49 -0.57 -13.91
N PRO A 40 9.84 -0.53 -14.00
CA PRO A 40 10.67 -1.72 -14.13
C PRO A 40 10.60 -2.65 -12.89
N ASP A 41 10.20 -2.11 -11.74
CA ASP A 41 10.01 -2.85 -10.50
C ASP A 41 8.63 -3.53 -10.40
N ARG A 42 7.81 -3.43 -11.44
CA ARG A 42 6.44 -4.00 -11.49
C ARG A 42 6.36 -5.08 -12.56
N ASP A 43 5.88 -6.25 -12.16
CA ASP A 43 5.69 -7.38 -13.05
C ASP A 43 4.28 -7.37 -13.66
N VAL A 44 4.18 -6.93 -14.91
CA VAL A 44 2.91 -6.84 -15.66
C VAL A 44 2.23 -8.20 -15.78
N LEU A 45 2.99 -9.27 -15.96
CA LEU A 45 2.43 -10.63 -16.13
C LEU A 45 1.83 -11.17 -14.85
N ASN A 46 2.18 -10.58 -13.71
CA ASN A 46 1.67 -10.91 -12.37
C ASN A 46 0.84 -9.76 -11.77
N GLY A 47 0.10 -9.01 -12.61
CA GLY A 47 -0.83 -7.97 -12.15
C GLY A 47 -0.15 -6.75 -11.53
N GLY A 48 1.09 -6.45 -11.91
CA GLY A 48 1.87 -5.37 -11.32
C GLY A 48 2.40 -5.68 -9.91
N ALA A 49 2.53 -6.95 -9.56
CA ALA A 49 3.26 -7.36 -8.35
C ALA A 49 4.70 -6.83 -8.39
N LEU A 50 5.30 -6.62 -7.21
CA LEU A 50 6.70 -6.17 -7.16
C LEU A 50 7.65 -7.28 -7.61
N THR A 51 8.56 -6.94 -8.51
CA THR A 51 9.67 -7.81 -8.90
C THR A 51 10.57 -8.11 -7.69
N PRO A 52 11.39 -9.18 -7.71
CA PRO A 52 12.34 -9.45 -6.64
C PRO A 52 13.25 -8.25 -6.30
N ALA A 53 13.71 -7.52 -7.32
CA ALA A 53 14.52 -6.31 -7.15
C ALA A 53 13.70 -5.16 -6.52
N GLY A 54 12.48 -4.93 -7.00
CA GLY A 54 11.58 -3.94 -6.41
C GLY A 54 11.23 -4.22 -4.95
N ARG A 55 11.13 -5.50 -4.56
CA ARG A 55 10.96 -5.89 -3.15
C ARG A 55 12.18 -5.58 -2.31
N MET A 56 13.39 -5.91 -2.78
CA MET A 56 14.63 -5.57 -2.07
C MET A 56 14.78 -4.06 -1.84
N GLY A 57 14.32 -3.21 -2.76
CA GLY A 57 14.33 -1.75 -2.60
C GLY A 57 13.38 -1.22 -1.51
N LEU A 58 12.37 -2.00 -1.12
CA LEU A 58 11.45 -1.69 -0.02
C LEU A 58 11.82 -2.37 1.30
N GLU A 59 12.73 -3.35 1.25
CA GLU A 59 13.30 -3.90 2.47
C GLU A 59 14.01 -2.76 3.21
N ARG A 60 13.60 -2.52 4.46
CA ARG A 60 14.34 -1.62 5.34
C ARG A 60 15.80 -2.10 5.36
N PRO A 61 16.79 -1.21 5.48
CA PRO A 61 18.21 -1.60 5.60
C PRO A 61 18.55 -2.52 6.80
N GLY A 62 17.55 -3.02 7.52
CA GLY A 62 17.63 -3.94 8.64
C GLY A 62 17.47 -5.42 8.27
N GLY A 63 18.27 -5.92 7.32
CA GLY A 63 18.77 -7.30 7.46
C GLY A 63 19.62 -7.48 8.73
N ALA A 64 20.03 -6.38 9.37
CA ALA A 64 20.61 -6.35 10.70
C ALA A 64 19.52 -6.40 11.79
N ALA A 65 19.69 -7.34 12.73
CA ALA A 65 18.88 -7.43 13.93
C ALA A 65 18.75 -6.05 14.63
N PRO A 66 17.57 -5.69 15.16
CA PRO A 66 17.41 -4.44 15.89
C PRO A 66 18.41 -4.43 17.06
N VAL A 67 19.26 -3.39 17.14
CA VAL A 67 20.25 -3.23 18.22
C VAL A 67 19.58 -3.11 19.59
N PHE A 68 18.29 -2.75 19.63
CA PHE A 68 17.46 -2.80 20.83
C PHE A 68 16.13 -3.48 20.49
N GLY A 69 15.99 -4.72 20.95
CA GLY A 69 14.71 -5.45 20.90
C GLY A 69 13.64 -4.74 21.71
N ALA A 70 12.39 -4.85 21.27
CA ALA A 70 11.22 -4.39 22.00
C ALA A 70 11.09 -5.16 23.33
N GLY A 71 11.78 -4.70 24.37
CA GLY A 71 11.73 -5.31 25.68
C GLY A 71 12.44 -4.43 26.70
N GLN A 72 11.76 -4.20 27.82
CA GLN A 72 12.23 -3.53 29.04
C GLN A 72 11.89 -2.01 29.14
N VAL A 73 10.61 -1.66 29.08
CA VAL A 73 10.09 -0.63 30.02
C VAL A 73 9.26 -1.35 31.06
N HIS A 74 9.95 -2.13 31.90
CA HIS A 74 9.38 -2.75 33.09
C HIS A 74 9.44 -1.70 34.22
N GLY A 75 8.26 -1.12 34.50
CA GLY A 75 7.81 -0.63 35.80
C GLY A 75 8.74 0.17 36.70
N TYR A 76 8.44 1.47 36.84
CA TYR A 76 8.22 2.09 38.15
C TYR A 76 7.51 3.45 37.98
N ASN A 77 6.21 3.52 38.30
CA ASN A 77 5.79 4.56 39.23
C ASN A 77 4.45 4.21 39.89
N ARG A 78 4.58 3.75 41.14
CA ARG A 78 3.52 3.44 42.08
C ARG A 78 3.07 4.74 42.72
N ARG A 79 1.79 5.05 42.54
CA ARG A 79 0.90 5.88 43.38
C ARG A 79 1.55 6.83 44.41
N ARG A 80 1.23 8.11 44.30
CA ARG A 80 0.84 8.94 45.46
C ARG A 80 -0.40 9.73 45.11
#